data_AF-A0AA96XF17-F1
#
_entry.id   AF-A0AA96XF17-F1
#
_cell.length_a   1.000
_cell.length_b   1.000
_cell.length_c   1.000
_cell.angle_alpha   90.00
_cell.angle_beta   90.00
_cell.angle_gamma   90.00
#
_symmetry.space_group_name_H-M   'P 1'
#
loop_
_entity.id
_entity.type
_entity.pdbx_description
1 polymer ?
#
loop_
_entity_poly.entity_id
_entity_poly.type
_entity_poly.pdbx_seq_one_letter_code
_entity_poly.pdbx_strand_id
1 'polypeptide(L)'
;MKASVLAVLARAAPRAPKGVRRVSAGGVFEAGMLDEAALLAVVDTLPAGDFELGCHPGEGTPHVPEDPAWRYGWQAELAALTSARVKARLHERGIELHSYGTLFSAT
;
A
#
# COMPACT_ATOMS: atom_id res chain seq x y z
N MET A 1 1.33 17.85 8.24
CA MET A 1 1.22 18.92 7.22
C MET A 1 1.31 18.38 5.78
N LYS A 2 2.36 17.63 5.41
CA LYS A 2 2.49 17.03 4.05
C LYS A 2 1.34 16.09 3.66
N ALA A 3 0.97 15.15 4.54
CA ALA A 3 -0.13 14.19 4.30
C ALA A 3 -1.49 14.86 4.10
N SER A 4 -1.79 15.91 4.88
CA SER A 4 -3.05 16.66 4.79
C SER A 4 -3.19 17.40 3.44
N VAL A 5 -2.10 17.97 2.93
CA VAL A 5 -2.07 18.63 1.61
C VAL A 5 -2.27 17.62 0.49
N LEU A 6 -1.57 16.48 0.53
CA LEU A 6 -1.77 15.40 -0.45
C LEU A 6 -3.20 14.83 -0.41
N ALA A 7 -3.80 14.69 0.77
CA ALA A 7 -5.19 14.23 0.90
C ALA A 7 -6.18 15.22 0.27
N VAL A 8 -5.98 16.54 0.43
CA VAL A 8 -6.81 17.57 -0.21
C VAL A 8 -6.63 17.55 -1.73
N LEU A 9 -5.39 17.45 -2.22
CA LEU A 9 -5.10 17.35 -3.66
C LEU A 9 -5.70 16.08 -4.28
N ALA A 10 -5.64 14.95 -3.57
CA ALA A 10 -6.25 13.70 -4.03
C ALA A 10 -7.78 13.83 -4.17
N ARG A 11 -8.44 14.54 -3.24
CA ARG A 11 -9.89 14.83 -3.31
C ARG A 11 -10.25 15.79 -4.44
N ALA A 12 -9.36 16.72 -4.77
CA ALA A 12 -9.52 17.69 -5.85
C ALA A 12 -9.04 17.15 -7.22
N ALA A 13 -8.46 15.95 -7.26
CA ALA A 13 -7.92 15.38 -8.48
C ALA A 13 -9.02 15.21 -9.55
N PRO A 14 -8.74 15.53 -10.82
CA PRO A 14 -9.71 15.38 -11.89
C PRO A 14 -10.19 13.93 -11.98
N ARG A 15 -11.44 13.77 -12.43
CA ARG A 15 -12.02 12.44 -12.70
C ARG A 15 -11.14 11.68 -13.70
N ALA A 16 -11.11 10.36 -13.56
CA ALA A 16 -10.41 9.53 -14.51
C ALA A 16 -10.97 9.74 -15.93
N PRO A 17 -10.13 9.75 -16.97
CA PRO A 17 -10.58 9.79 -18.36
C PRO A 17 -11.56 8.66 -18.68
N LYS A 18 -12.37 8.83 -19.73
CA LYS A 18 -13.27 7.78 -20.20
C LYS A 18 -12.46 6.52 -20.54
N GLY A 19 -12.88 5.37 -20.01
CA GLY A 19 -12.17 4.09 -20.20
C GLY A 19 -11.04 3.83 -19.19
N VAL A 20 -10.80 4.73 -18.24
CA VAL A 20 -9.81 4.55 -17.17
C VAL A 20 -10.52 4.36 -15.83
N ARG A 21 -10.28 3.24 -15.17
CA ARG A 21 -10.72 2.99 -13.79
C ARG A 21 -9.58 3.34 -12.83
N ARG A 22 -9.91 4.06 -11.74
CA ARG A 22 -8.98 4.41 -10.66
C ARG A 22 -9.40 3.65 -9.40
N VAL A 23 -8.42 3.11 -8.68
CA VAL A 23 -8.61 2.51 -7.36
C VAL A 23 -8.23 3.52 -6.28
N SER A 24 -8.77 3.34 -5.07
CA SER A 24 -8.24 4.04 -3.91
C SER A 24 -6.82 3.55 -3.64
N ALA A 25 -5.91 4.43 -3.23
CA ALA A 25 -4.52 4.06 -2.99
C ALA A 25 -3.96 4.70 -1.72
N GLY A 26 -3.04 3.99 -1.05
CA GLY A 26 -2.31 4.43 0.14
C GLY A 26 -0.91 3.82 0.21
N GLY A 27 -0.20 4.01 1.33
CA GLY A 27 1.15 3.49 1.52
C GLY A 27 2.28 4.46 1.13
N VAL A 28 1.96 5.66 0.65
CA VAL A 28 2.96 6.65 0.20
C VAL A 28 3.82 7.14 1.37
N PHE A 29 3.25 7.26 2.57
CA PHE A 29 3.99 7.73 3.76
C PHE A 29 4.58 6.57 4.56
N GLU A 30 4.02 5.38 4.39
CA GLU A 30 4.47 4.12 4.96
C GLU A 30 5.59 3.47 4.14
N ALA A 31 5.96 4.06 2.99
CA ALA A 31 7.01 3.58 2.09
C ALA A 31 8.33 3.36 2.86
N GLY A 32 8.65 2.08 3.12
CA GLY A 32 9.83 1.70 3.90
C GLY A 32 9.64 1.64 5.40
N MET A 33 8.44 1.82 5.92
CA MET A 33 8.12 1.70 7.35
C MET A 33 6.94 0.75 7.60
N LEU A 34 6.52 0.00 6.58
CA LEU A 34 5.41 -0.95 6.66
C LEU A 34 5.87 -2.27 7.29
N ASP A 35 6.21 -2.24 8.58
CA ASP A 35 6.43 -3.45 9.36
C ASP A 35 5.13 -4.25 9.58
N GLU A 36 5.22 -5.41 10.23
CA GLU A 36 4.05 -6.29 10.44
C GLU A 36 2.92 -5.57 11.20
N ALA A 37 3.24 -4.77 12.22
CA ALA A 37 2.24 -4.09 13.03
C ALA A 37 1.54 -2.99 12.22
N ALA A 38 2.30 -2.21 11.45
CA ALA A 38 1.77 -1.21 10.55
C ALA A 38 0.89 -1.85 9.46
N LEU A 39 1.32 -2.96 8.86
CA LEU A 39 0.55 -3.65 7.84
C LEU A 39 -0.76 -4.22 8.38
N LEU A 40 -0.74 -4.82 9.58
CA LEU A 40 -1.97 -5.29 10.24
C LEU A 40 -2.94 -4.13 10.51
N ALA A 41 -2.45 -2.97 10.96
CA ALA A 41 -3.27 -1.79 11.18
C ALA A 41 -3.89 -1.26 9.88
N VAL A 42 -3.15 -1.29 8.76
CA VAL A 42 -3.68 -0.97 7.44
C VAL A 42 -4.79 -1.96 7.08
N VAL A 43 -4.54 -3.26 7.15
CA VAL A 43 -5.52 -4.32 6.83
C VAL A 43 -6.80 -4.16 7.65
N ASP A 44 -6.67 -3.80 8.93
CA ASP A 44 -7.82 -3.59 9.82
C ASP A 44 -8.63 -2.33 9.51
N THR A 45 -8.05 -1.35 8.80
CA THR A 45 -8.69 -0.06 8.53
C THR A 45 -9.04 0.14 7.06
N LEU A 46 -8.77 -0.83 6.18
CA LEU A 46 -9.10 -0.75 4.76
C LEU A 46 -10.59 -0.45 4.55
N PRO A 47 -10.92 0.51 3.65
CA PRO A 47 -12.30 0.77 3.27
C PRO A 47 -12.86 -0.38 2.41
N ALA A 48 -14.18 -0.43 2.28
CA ALA A 48 -14.81 -1.34 1.31
C ALA A 48 -14.45 -0.94 -0.14
N GLY A 49 -14.28 -1.95 -0.99
CA GLY A 49 -13.93 -1.79 -2.41
C GLY A 49 -12.44 -2.02 -2.69
N ASP A 50 -12.03 -1.73 -3.93
CA ASP A 50 -10.66 -1.97 -4.37
C ASP A 50 -9.69 -0.93 -3.78
N PHE A 51 -8.58 -1.42 -3.26
CA PHE A 51 -7.54 -0.60 -2.68
C PHE A 51 -6.15 -1.07 -3.10
N GLU A 52 -5.31 -0.14 -3.52
CA GLU A 52 -3.89 -0.36 -3.79
C GLU A 52 -3.06 0.11 -2.59
N LEU A 53 -2.22 -0.77 -2.07
CA LEU A 53 -1.23 -0.43 -1.06
C LEU A 53 0.16 -0.44 -1.69
N GLY A 54 0.77 0.74 -1.78
CA GLY A 54 2.17 0.87 -2.18
C GLY A 54 3.10 0.28 -1.13
N CYS A 55 4.08 -0.52 -1.57
CA CYS A 55 5.11 -1.12 -0.73
C CYS A 55 6.43 -1.23 -1.52
N HIS A 56 7.55 -1.39 -0.82
CA HIS A 56 8.92 -1.39 -1.33
C HIS A 56 9.79 -2.50 -0.67
N PRO A 57 9.32 -3.77 -0.66
CA PRO A 57 10.05 -4.84 0.01
C PRO A 57 11.42 -5.06 -0.66
N GLY A 58 12.38 -5.50 0.14
CA GLY A 58 13.71 -5.82 -0.37
C GLY A 58 14.58 -6.48 0.69
N GLU A 59 15.72 -6.99 0.27
CA GLU A 59 16.70 -7.60 1.15
C GLU A 59 17.82 -6.62 1.51
N GLY A 60 18.42 -6.82 2.68
CA GLY A 60 19.63 -6.10 3.09
C GLY A 60 19.40 -4.69 3.62
N THR A 61 20.48 -3.92 3.72
CA THR A 61 20.45 -2.56 4.25
C THR A 61 20.05 -1.58 3.14
N PRO A 62 18.97 -0.83 3.31
CA PRO A 62 18.54 0.12 2.29
C PRO A 62 19.59 1.18 2.06
N HIS A 63 19.90 1.37 0.78
CA HIS A 63 20.75 2.43 0.32
C HIS A 63 19.98 3.23 -0.71
N VAL A 64 19.63 4.46 -0.35
CA VAL A 64 19.05 5.46 -1.26
C VAL A 64 20.08 6.56 -1.40
N PRO A 65 20.85 6.60 -2.50
CA PRO A 65 21.91 7.58 -2.71
C PRO A 65 21.40 9.04 -2.65
N GLU A 66 20.14 9.27 -3.04
CA GLU A 66 19.56 10.60 -3.24
C GLU A 66 19.09 11.26 -1.94
N ASP A 67 18.80 10.49 -0.89
CA ASP A 67 18.43 11.01 0.43
C ASP A 67 19.05 10.15 1.56
N PRO A 68 20.21 10.54 2.10
CA PRO A 68 20.90 9.81 3.16
C PRO A 68 20.23 9.93 4.53
N ALA A 69 19.16 10.71 4.69
CA ALA A 69 18.33 10.71 5.89
C ALA A 69 17.16 9.71 5.77
N TRP A 70 16.80 9.32 4.55
CA TRP A 70 15.78 8.31 4.33
C TRP A 70 16.30 6.92 4.75
N ARG A 71 15.54 6.24 5.61
CA ARG A 71 15.81 4.88 6.07
C ARG A 71 14.60 4.05 5.68
N TYR A 72 14.72 3.30 4.59
CA TYR A 72 13.73 2.25 4.36
C TYR A 72 13.95 1.11 5.37
N GLY A 73 12.93 0.31 5.60
CA GLY A 73 12.94 -0.92 6.37
C GLY A 73 12.61 -2.08 5.44
N TRP A 74 13.31 -2.16 4.30
CA TRP A 74 13.03 -3.12 3.23
C TRP A 74 12.85 -4.55 3.75
N GLN A 75 13.77 -5.00 4.62
CA GLN A 75 13.71 -6.33 5.21
C GLN A 75 12.49 -6.53 6.12
N ALA A 76 12.14 -5.50 6.90
CA ALA A 76 10.97 -5.55 7.79
C ALA A 76 9.67 -5.57 6.99
N GLU A 77 9.60 -4.81 5.91
CA GLU A 77 8.46 -4.79 4.99
C GLU A 77 8.35 -6.11 4.21
N LEU A 78 9.47 -6.67 3.74
CA LEU A 78 9.49 -8.02 3.15
C LEU A 78 9.01 -9.09 4.14
N ALA A 79 9.45 -9.02 5.40
CA ALA A 79 9.00 -9.93 6.46
C ALA A 79 7.49 -9.76 6.75
N ALA A 80 6.99 -8.53 6.74
CA ALA A 80 5.56 -8.24 6.92
C ALA A 80 4.71 -8.80 5.77
N LEU A 81 5.10 -8.55 4.51
CA LEU A 81 4.38 -9.02 3.32
C LEU A 81 4.39 -10.55 3.17
N THR A 82 5.35 -11.23 3.79
CA THR A 82 5.46 -12.70 3.82
C THR A 82 4.96 -13.33 5.13
N SER A 83 4.44 -12.53 6.06
CA SER A 83 3.97 -13.01 7.36
C SER A 83 2.72 -13.89 7.24
N ALA A 84 2.78 -15.06 7.86
CA ALA A 84 1.63 -15.95 8.01
C ALA A 84 0.48 -15.28 8.78
N ARG A 85 0.80 -14.40 9.74
CA ARG A 85 -0.19 -13.67 10.54
C ARG A 85 -0.94 -12.64 9.70
N VAL A 86 -0.23 -11.89 8.86
CA VAL A 86 -0.84 -10.95 7.92
C VAL A 86 -1.73 -11.71 6.93
N LYS A 87 -1.24 -12.82 6.38
CA LYS A 87 -2.02 -13.67 5.47
C LYS A 87 -3.32 -14.18 6.11
N ALA A 88 -3.25 -14.67 7.35
CA ALA A 88 -4.44 -15.08 8.10
C ALA A 88 -5.42 -13.93 8.29
N ARG A 89 -4.89 -12.73 8.61
CA ARG A 89 -5.73 -11.56 8.83
C ARG A 89 -6.46 -11.08 7.57
N LEU A 90 -5.80 -11.12 6.41
CA LEU A 90 -6.44 -10.84 5.13
C LEU A 90 -7.63 -11.80 4.89
N HIS A 91 -7.44 -13.09 5.15
CA HIS A 91 -8.50 -14.09 5.02
C HIS A 91 -9.66 -13.86 6.00
N GLU A 92 -9.37 -13.61 7.29
CA GLU A 92 -10.40 -13.30 8.30
C GLU A 92 -11.25 -12.08 7.93
N ARG A 93 -10.64 -11.09 7.26
CA ARG A 93 -11.30 -9.87 6.81
C ARG A 93 -12.03 -10.03 5.47
N GLY A 94 -11.91 -11.19 4.82
CA GLY A 94 -12.46 -11.42 3.47
C GLY A 94 -11.80 -10.53 2.40
N ILE A 95 -10.53 -10.19 2.57
CA ILE A 95 -9.78 -9.38 1.61
C ILE A 95 -9.14 -10.31 0.58
N GLU A 96 -9.44 -10.07 -0.69
CA GLU A 96 -8.86 -10.79 -1.83
C GLU A 96 -7.70 -9.99 -2.42
N LEU A 97 -6.57 -10.67 -2.67
CA LEU A 97 -5.42 -10.08 -3.34
C LEU A 97 -5.58 -10.20 -4.85
N HIS A 98 -5.51 -9.07 -5.54
CA HIS A 98 -5.64 -8.99 -7.00
C HIS A 98 -4.40 -8.39 -7.65
N SER A 99 -4.18 -8.76 -8.91
CA SER A 99 -3.40 -7.94 -9.84
C SER A 99 -4.34 -7.02 -10.62
N TYR A 100 -3.81 -5.93 -11.18
CA TYR A 100 -4.58 -5.04 -12.06
C TYR A 100 -5.26 -5.77 -13.23
N GLY A 101 -4.65 -6.84 -13.75
CA GLY A 101 -5.25 -7.65 -14.81
C GLY A 101 -6.52 -8.39 -14.35
N THR A 102 -6.51 -8.91 -13.12
CA THR A 102 -7.66 -9.64 -12.54
C THR A 102 -8.76 -8.70 -12.04
N LEU A 103 -8.39 -7.54 -11.51
CA LEU A 103 -9.32 -6.57 -10.94
C LEU A 103 -10.28 -5.98 -11.98
N PHE A 104 -9.84 -5.95 -13.24
CA PHE A 104 -10.57 -5.38 -14.36
C PHE A 104 -10.99 -6.43 -15.40
N SER A 105 -10.69 -7.71 -15.16
CA SER A 105 -11.21 -8.83 -15.96
C SER A 105 -12.46 -9.41 -15.31
N ALA A 106 -13.55 -8.64 -15.34
CA ALA A 106 -14.92 -9.14 -15.21
C ALA A 106 -15.88 -8.00 -15.53
N THR A 107 -16.13 -7.77 -16.82
CA THR A 107 -17.44 -7.57 -17.48
C THR A 107 -17.16 -7.21 -18.94
#